data_AF-A0AAV2KP47-F1
#
_entry.id   AF-A0AAV2KP47-F1
#
_cell.length_a   1.000
_cell.length_b   1.000
_cell.length_c   1.000
_cell.angle_alpha   90.00
_cell.angle_beta   90.00
_cell.angle_gamma   90.00
#
_symmetry.space_group_name_H-M   'P 1'
#
loop_
_entity.id
_entity.type
_entity.pdbx_description
1 polymer ?
#
loop_
_entity_poly.entity_id
_entity_poly.type
_entity_poly.pdbx_seq_one_letter_code
_entity_poly.pdbx_strand_id
1 'polypeptide(L)'
;MDKLEGLESEGQLVQRALELLEDRQFWAGVVFLLPNSSSPELPPHVQYKIRMDIDDVTRTNKIKDRFWDPGPAADPFSDMRYVWGGFVYVQDLVERAVTTVLTGASQTIGLYVQQMPYPCYVDDVFLRVLNRSLPLFMTLAWIYSVAMIIKGVVYEKEARLKETMRIMGLSSGTLWLSWFISSLVPFLVSAALLIALLKWGDILPYSDPSVVFFFLSAFATATIMQCFLISTFFSKANLSAACGGLIYFSLYLPYVLCVAWRDRLTSTHRILAVSAPLP
;
A
#
# COMPACT_ATOMS: atom_id res chain seq x y z
N MET A 1 28.03 39.44 -12.83
CA MET A 1 26.69 39.45 -13.46
C MET A 1 25.69 39.44 -12.31
N ASP A 2 24.78 40.42 -12.32
CA ASP A 2 23.78 40.60 -11.27
C ASP A 2 22.72 39.50 -11.42
N LYS A 3 22.60 38.64 -10.40
CA LYS A 3 21.69 37.48 -10.39
C LYS A 3 20.35 37.78 -9.70
N LEU A 4 20.09 39.05 -9.39
CA LEU A 4 18.95 39.51 -8.60
C LEU A 4 18.16 40.53 -9.41
N GLU A 5 16.89 40.23 -9.66
CA GLU A 5 15.93 41.11 -10.30
C GLU A 5 14.79 41.40 -9.32
N GLY A 6 14.57 42.68 -8.99
CA GLY A 6 13.46 43.11 -8.13
C GLY A 6 12.20 43.35 -8.97
N LEU A 7 11.06 42.84 -8.51
CA LEU A 7 9.76 43.01 -9.18
C LEU A 7 8.72 43.48 -8.16
N GLU A 8 7.79 44.32 -8.59
CA GLU A 8 6.81 44.97 -7.71
C GLU A 8 5.64 44.06 -7.34
N SER A 9 5.30 43.09 -8.20
CA SER A 9 4.14 42.21 -8.01
C SER A 9 4.48 40.74 -8.21
N GLU A 10 3.78 39.88 -7.46
CA GLU A 10 3.89 38.42 -7.59
C GLU A 10 3.49 37.94 -8.99
N GLY A 11 2.52 38.61 -9.63
CA GLY A 11 2.09 38.28 -11.00
C GLY A 11 3.20 38.50 -12.04
N GLN A 12 3.89 39.64 -11.98
CA GLN A 12 5.04 39.92 -12.85
C GLN A 12 6.18 38.94 -12.58
N LEU A 13 6.43 38.57 -11.31
CA LEU A 13 7.41 37.56 -10.94
C LEU A 13 7.13 36.22 -11.59
N VAL A 14 5.87 35.77 -11.58
CA VAL A 14 5.50 34.49 -12.21
C VAL A 14 5.68 34.54 -13.72
N GLN A 15 5.22 35.62 -14.38
CA GLN A 15 5.38 35.75 -15.83
C GLN A 15 6.86 35.77 -16.24
N ARG A 16 7.68 36.57 -15.54
CA ARG A 16 9.11 36.63 -15.80
C ARG A 16 9.83 35.32 -15.48
N ALA A 17 9.43 34.63 -14.41
CA ALA A 17 9.98 33.33 -14.06
C ALA A 17 9.69 32.28 -15.14
N LEU A 18 8.50 32.30 -15.76
CA LEU A 18 8.15 31.39 -16.86
C LEU A 18 9.03 31.63 -18.11
N GLU A 19 9.27 32.89 -18.47
CA GLU A 19 10.21 33.23 -19.56
C GLU A 19 11.63 32.72 -19.27
N LEU A 20 12.14 32.96 -18.05
CA LEU A 20 13.48 32.53 -17.64
C LEU A 20 13.60 31.01 -17.49
N LEU A 21 12.49 30.31 -17.25
CA LEU A 21 12.43 28.85 -17.21
C LEU A 21 12.66 28.24 -18.59
N GLU A 22 12.13 28.85 -19.66
CA GLU A 22 12.36 28.40 -21.04
C GLU A 22 13.87 28.44 -21.40
N ASP A 23 14.56 29.48 -20.93
CA ASP A 23 16.00 29.67 -21.16
C ASP A 23 16.89 28.92 -20.14
N ARG A 24 16.30 28.19 -19.17
CA ARG A 24 16.99 27.52 -18.03
C ARG A 24 17.84 28.47 -17.19
N GLN A 25 17.40 29.71 -17.02
CA GLN A 25 18.07 30.76 -16.26
C GLN A 25 17.38 31.07 -14.92
N PHE A 26 16.18 30.54 -14.69
CA PHE A 26 15.47 30.69 -13.42
C PHE A 26 15.99 29.73 -12.35
N TRP A 27 16.16 30.22 -11.12
CA TRP A 27 16.53 29.37 -9.97
C TRP A 27 15.45 29.39 -8.88
N ALA A 28 15.14 30.57 -8.34
CA ALA A 28 14.10 30.73 -7.34
C ALA A 28 13.54 32.16 -7.37
N GLY A 29 12.25 32.29 -7.06
CA GLY A 29 11.58 33.55 -6.79
C GLY A 29 11.22 33.65 -5.32
N VAL A 30 11.55 34.77 -4.67
CA VAL A 30 11.21 35.04 -3.27
C VAL A 30 10.13 36.10 -3.21
N VAL A 31 8.99 35.77 -2.61
CA VAL A 31 7.84 36.67 -2.47
C VAL A 31 7.68 37.03 -1.00
N PHE A 32 7.93 38.28 -0.63
CA PHE A 32 7.70 38.77 0.72
C PHE A 32 6.23 39.15 0.93
N LEU A 33 5.62 38.65 1.99
CA LEU A 33 4.23 38.91 2.38
C LEU A 33 4.21 39.96 3.49
N LEU A 34 4.39 41.22 3.12
CA LEU A 34 4.41 42.33 4.06
C LEU A 34 2.98 42.86 4.30
N PRO A 35 2.56 43.12 5.55
CA PRO A 35 1.24 43.66 5.85
C PRO A 35 1.05 45.09 5.33
N ASN A 36 2.12 45.89 5.31
CA ASN A 36 2.19 47.21 4.67
C ASN A 36 3.42 47.27 3.77
N SER A 37 3.23 47.36 2.46
CA SER A 37 4.32 47.47 1.48
C SER A 37 4.97 48.86 1.44
N SER A 38 4.36 49.86 2.07
CA SER A 38 4.79 51.27 2.01
C SER A 38 5.62 51.73 3.21
N SER A 39 5.73 50.93 4.28
CA SER A 39 6.58 51.27 5.42
C SER A 39 8.03 50.89 5.14
N PRO A 40 9.00 51.77 5.45
CA PRO A 40 10.42 51.46 5.27
C PRO A 40 10.96 50.44 6.28
N GLU A 41 10.21 50.18 7.36
CA GLU A 41 10.60 49.25 8.42
C GLU A 41 9.95 47.87 8.21
N LEU A 42 10.76 46.81 8.41
CA LEU A 42 10.30 45.42 8.39
C LEU A 42 9.57 45.08 9.71
N PRO A 43 8.44 44.35 9.65
CA PRO A 43 7.76 43.88 10.85
C PRO A 43 8.62 42.86 11.61
N PRO A 44 8.40 42.69 12.93
CA PRO A 44 9.14 41.73 13.74
C PRO A 44 8.95 40.27 13.30
N HIS A 45 7.83 39.96 12.63
CA HIS A 45 7.57 38.66 12.03
C HIS A 45 7.40 38.83 10.52
N VAL A 46 8.40 38.39 9.76
CA VAL A 46 8.43 38.46 8.30
C VAL A 46 7.96 37.13 7.73
N GLN A 47 6.92 37.16 6.90
CA GLN A 47 6.47 36.00 6.13
C GLN A 47 6.95 36.12 4.69
N TYR A 48 7.50 35.04 4.15
CA TYR A 48 7.92 34.97 2.75
C TYR A 48 7.57 33.61 2.15
N LYS A 49 7.48 33.55 0.83
CA LYS A 49 7.28 32.35 0.04
C LYS A 49 8.48 32.19 -0.88
N ILE A 50 9.06 30.99 -0.94
CA ILE A 50 10.03 30.61 -1.96
C ILE A 50 9.27 29.84 -3.03
N ARG A 51 9.32 30.32 -4.27
CA ARG A 51 8.75 29.69 -5.45
C ARG A 51 9.90 29.19 -6.32
N MET A 52 9.91 27.89 -6.60
CA MET A 52 10.91 27.25 -7.47
C MET A 52 10.18 26.37 -8.48
N ASP A 53 10.89 25.94 -9.52
CA ASP A 53 10.35 24.96 -10.45
C ASP A 53 10.09 23.62 -9.75
N ILE A 54 9.06 22.91 -10.22
CA ILE A 54 8.61 21.64 -9.63
C ILE A 54 9.63 20.52 -9.77
N ASP A 55 10.54 20.61 -10.74
CA ASP A 55 11.58 19.61 -10.96
C ASP A 55 12.76 19.77 -9.98
N ASP A 56 13.01 21.00 -9.49
CA ASP A 56 14.09 21.33 -8.56
C ASP A 56 13.67 21.23 -7.08
N VAL A 57 12.38 21.11 -6.78
CA VAL A 57 11.87 21.07 -5.39
C VAL A 57 10.99 19.84 -5.13
N THR A 58 10.91 19.42 -3.87
CA THR A 58 10.00 18.34 -3.47
C THR A 58 8.55 18.79 -3.64
N ARG A 59 7.71 17.90 -4.19
CA ARG A 59 6.29 18.15 -4.40
C ARG A 59 5.57 18.35 -3.07
N THR A 60 4.79 19.43 -2.96
CA THR A 60 4.04 19.81 -1.76
C THR A 60 2.64 19.21 -1.67
N ASN A 61 2.30 18.26 -2.54
CA ASN A 61 1.00 17.58 -2.56
C ASN A 61 0.87 16.46 -1.50
N LYS A 62 1.99 16.03 -0.90
CA LYS A 62 2.03 15.03 0.16
C LYS A 62 3.10 15.41 1.19
N ILE A 63 2.82 15.17 2.46
CA ILE A 63 3.79 15.37 3.56
C ILE A 63 4.54 14.07 3.86
N LYS A 64 3.88 12.92 3.70
CA LYS A 64 4.43 11.59 3.95
C LYS A 64 3.88 10.59 2.93
N ASP A 65 4.66 9.55 2.65
CA ASP A 65 4.18 8.44 1.85
C ASP A 65 3.03 7.70 2.53
N ARG A 66 2.10 7.24 1.68
CA ARG A 66 0.89 6.55 2.11
C ARG A 66 1.21 5.19 2.73
N PHE A 67 2.17 4.48 2.15
CA PHE A 67 2.70 3.24 2.70
C PHE A 67 4.07 3.53 3.27
N TRP A 68 4.32 3.01 4.47
CA TRP A 68 5.65 3.09 5.05
C TRP A 68 6.51 1.99 4.45
N ASP A 69 7.61 2.41 3.84
CA ASP A 69 8.65 1.54 3.32
C ASP A 69 9.94 1.80 4.12
N PRO A 70 10.66 0.75 4.54
CA PRO A 70 11.92 0.94 5.24
C PRO A 70 12.98 1.50 4.29
N GLY A 71 13.75 2.46 4.79
CA GLY A 71 14.87 3.04 4.05
C GLY A 71 15.32 4.38 4.63
N PRO A 72 16.56 4.80 4.33
CA PRO A 72 17.13 6.06 4.80
C PRO A 72 16.56 7.30 4.10
N ALA A 73 15.81 7.13 3.00
CA ALA A 73 15.38 8.24 2.12
C ALA A 73 16.57 9.18 1.79
N ALA A 74 17.64 8.58 1.27
CA ALA A 74 18.93 9.23 1.05
C ALA A 74 19.36 9.18 -0.42
N ASP A 75 18.44 8.97 -1.34
CA ASP A 75 18.76 9.09 -2.76
C ASP A 75 19.02 10.57 -3.13
N PRO A 76 20.20 10.92 -3.68
CA PRO A 76 20.56 12.31 -3.94
C PRO A 76 19.64 13.04 -4.93
N PHE A 77 19.01 12.32 -5.86
CA PHE A 77 18.21 12.91 -6.93
C PHE A 77 16.72 12.96 -6.61
N SER A 78 16.19 11.95 -5.93
CA SER A 78 14.77 11.83 -5.63
C SER A 78 14.40 12.31 -4.23
N ASP A 79 15.17 11.94 -3.20
CA ASP A 79 14.87 12.26 -1.80
C ASP A 79 15.48 13.61 -1.37
N MET A 80 16.68 13.93 -1.84
CA MET A 80 17.41 15.14 -1.44
C MET A 80 17.15 16.37 -2.32
N ARG A 81 15.98 16.45 -2.97
CA ARG A 81 15.63 17.55 -3.90
C ARG A 81 15.79 18.94 -3.30
N TYR A 82 15.38 19.12 -2.03
CA TYR A 82 15.56 20.39 -1.33
C TYR A 82 17.02 20.83 -1.19
N VAL A 83 17.96 19.88 -1.14
CA VAL A 83 19.41 20.15 -1.06
C VAL A 83 20.00 20.32 -2.46
N TRP A 84 19.73 19.39 -3.38
CA TRP A 84 20.31 19.42 -4.73
C TRP A 84 19.74 20.57 -5.59
N GLY A 85 18.42 20.81 -5.57
CA GLY A 85 17.81 21.95 -6.27
C GLY A 85 18.06 23.30 -5.59
N GLY A 86 18.51 23.27 -4.33
CA GLY A 86 19.05 24.44 -3.64
C GLY A 86 18.05 25.31 -2.89
N PHE A 87 16.83 24.81 -2.68
CA PHE A 87 15.82 25.46 -1.84
C PHE A 87 16.37 25.80 -0.44
N VAL A 88 17.08 24.86 0.19
CA VAL A 88 17.67 25.06 1.53
C VAL A 88 18.71 26.18 1.53
N TYR A 89 19.45 26.34 0.43
CA TYR A 89 20.43 27.44 0.30
C TYR A 89 19.73 28.79 0.17
N VAL A 90 18.69 28.88 -0.65
CA VAL A 90 17.89 30.11 -0.78
C VAL A 90 17.24 30.46 0.57
N GLN A 91 16.73 29.46 1.28
CA GLN A 91 16.18 29.64 2.62
C GLN A 91 17.21 30.20 3.61
N ASP A 92 18.40 29.58 3.72
CA ASP A 92 19.47 30.05 4.60
C ASP A 92 19.95 31.46 4.24
N LEU A 93 20.08 31.78 2.94
CA LEU A 93 20.46 33.13 2.48
C LEU A 93 19.41 34.19 2.83
N VAL A 94 18.12 33.90 2.61
CA VAL A 94 17.02 34.82 2.93
C VAL A 94 16.90 35.01 4.44
N GLU A 95 16.95 33.94 5.23
CA GLU A 95 16.86 34.01 6.69
C GLU A 95 18.02 34.80 7.30
N ARG A 96 19.26 34.59 6.81
CA ARG A 96 20.42 35.38 7.23
C ARG A 96 20.26 36.86 6.87
N ALA A 97 19.78 37.17 5.66
CA ALA A 97 19.55 38.54 5.23
C ALA A 97 18.48 39.24 6.10
N VAL A 98 17.33 38.60 6.30
CA VAL A 98 16.25 39.13 7.15
C VAL A 98 16.72 39.34 8.58
N THR A 99 17.46 38.38 9.14
CA THR A 99 17.99 38.49 10.51
C THR A 99 18.98 39.64 10.65
N THR A 100 19.86 39.83 9.66
CA THR A 100 20.84 40.92 9.66
C THR A 100 20.15 42.29 9.61
N VAL A 101 19.09 42.42 8.81
CA VAL A 101 18.33 43.67 8.71
C VAL A 101 17.53 43.97 9.98
N LEU A 102 16.90 42.96 10.59
CA LEU A 102 16.09 43.16 11.80
C LEU A 102 16.95 43.43 13.06
N THR A 103 18.11 42.79 13.17
CA THR A 103 18.97 42.89 14.37
C THR A 103 20.06 43.95 14.23
N GLY A 104 20.40 44.38 13.02
CA GLY A 104 21.53 45.28 12.75
C GLY A 104 22.90 44.65 12.99
N ALA A 105 22.97 43.35 13.31
CA ALA A 105 24.20 42.62 13.60
C ALA A 105 24.46 41.54 12.53
N SER A 106 25.71 41.41 12.10
CA SER A 106 26.10 40.34 11.17
C SER A 106 26.10 38.99 11.89
N GLN A 107 25.33 38.03 11.38
CA GLN A 107 25.34 36.65 11.89
C GLN A 107 26.64 35.93 11.49
N THR A 108 27.36 35.38 12.47
CA THR A 108 28.64 34.68 12.28
C THR A 108 28.52 33.16 12.38
N ILE A 109 27.34 32.63 12.69
CA ILE A 109 27.11 31.20 12.90
C ILE A 109 26.90 30.50 11.55
N GLY A 110 27.65 29.43 11.30
CA GLY A 110 27.46 28.57 10.14
C GLY A 110 26.42 27.48 10.42
N LEU A 111 25.43 27.35 9.53
CA LEU A 111 24.45 26.26 9.56
C LEU A 111 25.00 25.04 8.80
N TYR A 112 24.87 23.86 9.39
CA TYR A 112 25.19 22.58 8.74
C TYR A 112 23.99 21.64 8.84
N VAL A 113 23.69 20.94 7.74
CA VAL A 113 22.58 19.98 7.65
C VAL A 113 23.16 18.57 7.62
N GLN A 114 22.71 17.73 8.54
CA GLN A 114 23.11 16.33 8.62
C GLN A 114 21.88 15.43 8.76
N GLN A 115 21.77 14.42 7.90
CA GLN A 115 20.75 13.39 8.03
C GLN A 115 21.05 12.49 9.25
N MET A 116 19.99 12.06 9.95
CA MET A 116 20.13 11.07 11.01
C MET A 116 20.56 9.73 10.40
N PRO A 117 21.54 9.02 11.00
CA PRO A 117 21.97 7.72 10.48
C PRO A 117 20.84 6.70 10.58
N TYR A 118 20.60 5.97 9.48
CA TYR A 118 19.62 4.89 9.44
C TYR A 118 20.30 3.55 9.77
N PRO A 119 19.67 2.68 10.57
CA PRO A 119 20.24 1.35 10.87
C PRO A 119 20.35 0.48 9.61
N CYS A 120 21.20 -0.53 9.65
CA CYS A 120 21.29 -1.52 8.58
C CYS A 120 19.93 -2.21 8.39
N TYR A 121 19.46 -2.26 7.14
CA TYR A 121 18.20 -2.90 6.78
C TYR A 121 18.35 -3.68 5.47
N VAL A 122 17.45 -4.61 5.23
CA VAL A 122 17.38 -5.39 3.99
C VAL A 122 16.18 -4.88 3.19
N ASP A 123 16.41 -4.49 1.94
CA ASP A 123 15.37 -3.99 1.04
C ASP A 123 14.88 -5.10 0.10
N ASP A 124 13.97 -5.94 0.61
CA ASP A 124 13.36 -7.00 -0.19
C ASP A 124 12.04 -6.52 -0.82
N VAL A 125 12.15 -5.77 -1.92
CA VAL A 125 10.98 -5.27 -2.68
C VAL A 125 10.08 -6.44 -3.11
N PHE A 126 10.68 -7.56 -3.53
CA PHE A 126 9.94 -8.77 -3.90
C PHE A 126 9.10 -9.31 -2.73
N LEU A 127 9.71 -9.45 -1.55
CA LEU A 127 9.01 -9.98 -0.37
C LEU A 127 7.92 -9.02 0.12
N ARG A 128 8.13 -7.70 -0.02
CA ARG A 128 7.12 -6.69 0.29
C ARG A 128 5.89 -6.80 -0.62
N VAL A 129 6.12 -6.90 -1.94
CA VAL A 129 5.03 -7.05 -2.92
C VAL A 129 4.34 -8.40 -2.73
N LEU A 130 5.11 -9.47 -2.51
CA LEU A 130 4.60 -10.81 -2.26
C LEU A 130 3.71 -10.85 -1.02
N ASN A 131 4.16 -10.31 0.12
CA ASN A 131 3.37 -10.28 1.36
C ASN A 131 2.02 -9.56 1.17
N ARG A 132 2.01 -8.48 0.38
CA ARG A 132 0.78 -7.72 0.08
C ARG A 132 -0.17 -8.46 -0.89
N SER A 133 0.35 -9.38 -1.71
CA SER A 133 -0.41 -10.06 -2.77
C SER A 133 -0.64 -11.55 -2.50
N LEU A 134 -0.03 -12.12 -1.45
CA LEU A 134 -0.11 -13.53 -1.10
C LEU A 134 -1.56 -14.03 -0.97
N PRO A 135 -2.49 -13.34 -0.30
CA PRO A 135 -3.89 -13.78 -0.23
C PRO A 135 -4.57 -13.87 -1.61
N LEU A 136 -4.23 -12.97 -2.53
CA LEU A 136 -4.75 -12.99 -3.89
C LEU A 136 -4.22 -14.20 -4.66
N PHE A 137 -2.93 -14.50 -4.56
CA PHE A 137 -2.36 -15.68 -5.22
C PHE A 137 -2.93 -16.98 -4.66
N MET A 138 -3.13 -17.07 -3.34
CA MET A 138 -3.73 -18.23 -2.70
C MET A 138 -5.19 -18.45 -3.14
N THR A 139 -5.99 -17.39 -3.18
CA THR A 139 -7.38 -17.47 -3.64
C THR A 139 -7.48 -17.87 -5.11
N LEU A 140 -6.63 -17.32 -5.97
CA LEU A 140 -6.57 -17.70 -7.39
C LEU A 140 -6.07 -19.14 -7.60
N ALA A 141 -5.07 -19.58 -6.85
CA ALA A 141 -4.50 -20.92 -7.00
C ALA A 141 -5.52 -22.04 -6.75
N TRP A 142 -6.46 -21.82 -5.81
CA TRP A 142 -7.46 -22.83 -5.44
C TRP A 142 -8.86 -22.57 -5.97
N ILE A 143 -9.06 -21.54 -6.81
CA ILE A 143 -10.40 -21.20 -7.35
C ILE A 143 -11.03 -22.37 -8.12
N TYR A 144 -10.22 -23.12 -8.86
CA TYR A 144 -10.67 -24.30 -9.60
C TYR A 144 -11.09 -25.42 -8.66
N SER A 145 -10.26 -25.72 -7.64
CA SER A 145 -10.56 -26.74 -6.62
C SER A 145 -11.85 -26.40 -5.87
N VAL A 146 -12.04 -25.13 -5.50
CA VAL A 146 -13.27 -24.60 -4.88
C VAL A 146 -14.49 -24.85 -5.77
N ALA A 147 -14.41 -24.48 -7.06
CA ALA A 147 -15.52 -24.66 -8.00
C ALA A 147 -15.90 -26.14 -8.16
N MET A 148 -14.91 -27.04 -8.19
CA MET A 148 -15.13 -28.48 -8.32
C MET A 148 -15.75 -29.10 -7.06
N ILE A 149 -15.35 -28.68 -5.86
CA ILE A 149 -15.98 -29.13 -4.60
C ILE A 149 -17.44 -28.72 -4.57
N ILE A 150 -17.74 -27.43 -4.86
CA ILE A 150 -19.11 -26.93 -4.88
C ILE A 150 -19.94 -27.72 -5.90
N LYS A 151 -19.41 -27.92 -7.11
CA LYS A 151 -20.06 -28.72 -8.15
C LYS A 151 -20.35 -30.14 -7.69
N GLY A 152 -19.38 -30.82 -7.07
CA GLY A 152 -19.53 -32.19 -6.59
C GLY A 152 -20.62 -32.33 -5.55
N VAL A 153 -20.63 -31.45 -4.55
CA VAL A 153 -21.64 -31.44 -3.48
C VAL A 153 -23.04 -31.16 -4.02
N VAL A 154 -23.18 -30.22 -4.96
CA VAL A 154 -24.47 -29.88 -5.59
C VAL A 154 -24.90 -30.95 -6.58
N TYR A 155 -23.98 -31.63 -7.24
CA TYR A 155 -24.27 -32.76 -8.13
C TYR A 155 -24.90 -33.93 -7.38
N GLU A 156 -24.35 -34.30 -6.22
CA GLU A 156 -24.98 -35.33 -5.37
C GLU A 156 -26.38 -34.93 -4.88
N LYS A 157 -26.57 -33.63 -4.59
CA LYS A 157 -27.87 -33.07 -4.21
C LYS A 157 -28.86 -33.10 -5.39
N GLU A 158 -28.41 -32.77 -6.59
CA GLU A 158 -29.23 -32.78 -7.81
C GLU A 158 -29.68 -34.20 -8.18
N ALA A 159 -28.80 -35.19 -8.04
CA ALA A 159 -29.08 -36.60 -8.29
C ALA A 159 -29.82 -37.32 -7.14
N ARG A 160 -30.12 -36.61 -6.03
CA ARG A 160 -30.74 -37.16 -4.80
C ARG A 160 -30.00 -38.36 -4.20
N LEU A 161 -28.67 -38.37 -4.38
CA LEU A 161 -27.81 -39.44 -3.85
C LEU A 161 -27.73 -39.37 -2.32
N LYS A 162 -27.78 -38.15 -1.75
CA LYS A 162 -27.77 -37.93 -0.31
C LYS A 162 -28.97 -38.56 0.39
N GLU A 163 -30.17 -38.42 -0.19
CA GLU A 163 -31.40 -38.99 0.33
C GLU A 163 -31.38 -40.53 0.23
N THR A 164 -30.88 -41.06 -0.88
CA THR A 164 -30.73 -42.51 -1.10
C THR A 164 -29.80 -43.14 -0.06
N MET A 165 -28.63 -42.52 0.19
CA MET A 165 -27.69 -42.99 1.23
C MET A 165 -28.27 -42.87 2.65
N ARG A 166 -29.12 -41.86 2.90
CA ARG A 166 -29.81 -41.72 4.18
C ARG A 166 -30.84 -42.83 4.40
N ILE A 167 -31.53 -43.28 3.36
CA ILE A 167 -32.44 -44.44 3.41
C ILE A 167 -31.65 -45.74 3.69
N MET A 168 -30.43 -45.85 3.18
CA MET A 168 -29.51 -46.97 3.49
C MET A 168 -28.93 -46.95 4.91
N GLY A 169 -29.31 -45.97 5.74
CA GLY A 169 -28.93 -45.90 7.16
C GLY A 169 -27.72 -44.99 7.47
N LEU A 170 -27.21 -44.23 6.50
CA LEU A 170 -26.12 -43.28 6.77
C LEU A 170 -26.64 -41.99 7.41
N SER A 171 -25.92 -41.52 8.44
CA SER A 171 -26.22 -40.23 9.06
C SER A 171 -25.77 -39.07 8.17
N SER A 172 -26.47 -37.93 8.25
CA SER A 172 -26.08 -36.72 7.50
C SER A 172 -24.70 -36.18 7.92
N GLY A 173 -24.31 -36.34 9.19
CA GLY A 173 -22.98 -35.94 9.67
C GLY A 173 -21.86 -36.73 9.00
N THR A 174 -22.06 -38.03 8.80
CA THR A 174 -21.09 -38.91 8.09
C THR A 174 -20.89 -38.47 6.64
N LEU A 175 -21.96 -38.03 5.95
CA LEU A 175 -21.86 -37.53 4.58
C LEU A 175 -21.04 -36.24 4.48
N TRP A 176 -21.28 -35.28 5.39
CA TRP A 176 -20.48 -34.05 5.44
C TRP A 176 -19.03 -34.31 5.82
N LEU A 177 -18.78 -35.23 6.75
CA LEU A 177 -17.43 -35.62 7.14
C LEU A 177 -16.69 -36.32 5.97
N SER A 178 -17.37 -37.17 5.21
CA SER A 178 -16.81 -37.82 4.02
C SER A 178 -16.36 -36.78 2.97
N TRP A 179 -17.22 -35.80 2.68
CA TRP A 179 -16.88 -34.70 1.79
C TRP A 179 -15.73 -33.85 2.34
N PHE A 180 -15.71 -33.59 3.64
CA PHE A 180 -14.63 -32.84 4.29
C PHE A 180 -13.28 -33.54 4.13
N ILE A 181 -13.20 -34.83 4.50
CA ILE A 181 -11.95 -35.60 4.41
C ILE A 181 -11.51 -35.73 2.95
N SER A 182 -12.43 -36.06 2.04
CA SER A 182 -12.13 -36.21 0.61
C SER A 182 -11.67 -34.91 -0.03
N SER A 183 -12.11 -33.76 0.48
CA SER A 183 -11.68 -32.43 0.02
C SER A 183 -10.39 -31.97 0.69
N LEU A 184 -10.15 -32.35 1.95
CA LEU A 184 -8.98 -31.91 2.72
C LEU A 184 -7.68 -32.53 2.20
N VAL A 185 -7.70 -33.82 1.85
CA VAL A 185 -6.50 -34.54 1.34
C VAL A 185 -5.85 -33.84 0.13
N PRO A 186 -6.56 -33.53 -0.98
CA PRO A 186 -5.94 -32.86 -2.12
C PRO A 186 -5.45 -31.44 -1.80
N PHE A 187 -6.11 -30.72 -0.87
CA PHE A 187 -5.63 -29.42 -0.40
C PHE A 187 -4.33 -29.53 0.40
N LEU A 188 -4.20 -30.53 1.28
CA LEU A 188 -2.97 -30.78 2.03
C LEU A 188 -1.81 -31.18 1.11
N VAL A 189 -2.07 -32.01 0.10
CA VAL A 189 -1.06 -32.37 -0.91
C VAL A 189 -0.63 -31.14 -1.71
N SER A 190 -1.59 -30.31 -2.15
CA SER A 190 -1.30 -29.05 -2.84
C SER A 190 -0.49 -28.08 -1.97
N ALA A 191 -0.83 -27.95 -0.68
CA ALA A 191 -0.11 -27.10 0.27
C ALA A 191 1.33 -27.60 0.51
N ALA A 192 1.52 -28.92 0.64
CA ALA A 192 2.85 -29.52 0.77
C ALA A 192 3.74 -29.26 -0.46
N LEU A 193 3.18 -29.40 -1.67
CA LEU A 193 3.88 -29.08 -2.92
C LEU A 193 4.24 -27.60 -3.01
N LEU A 194 3.33 -26.70 -2.61
CA LEU A 194 3.59 -25.26 -2.57
C LEU A 194 4.76 -24.93 -1.63
N ILE A 195 4.81 -25.54 -0.44
CA ILE A 195 5.89 -25.32 0.52
C ILE A 195 7.22 -25.86 0.00
N ALA A 196 7.22 -27.03 -0.64
CA ALA A 196 8.41 -27.57 -1.27
C ALA A 196 8.97 -26.61 -2.33
N LEU A 197 8.10 -26.02 -3.15
CA LEU A 197 8.48 -25.01 -4.13
C LEU A 197 9.02 -23.73 -3.47
N LEU A 198 8.35 -23.23 -2.42
CA LEU A 198 8.78 -22.04 -1.69
C LEU A 198 10.14 -22.24 -1.01
N LYS A 199 10.39 -23.43 -0.47
CA LYS A 199 11.67 -23.77 0.17
C LYS A 199 12.78 -23.96 -0.86
N TRP A 200 12.47 -24.56 -2.01
CA TRP A 200 13.45 -24.74 -3.08
C TRP A 200 13.80 -23.43 -3.78
N GLY A 201 12.82 -22.53 -3.93
CA GLY A 201 13.01 -21.20 -4.52
C GLY A 201 13.59 -20.15 -3.56
N ASP A 202 13.95 -20.53 -2.33
CA ASP A 202 14.49 -19.65 -1.27
C ASP A 202 13.71 -18.33 -1.07
N ILE A 203 12.38 -18.41 -1.21
CA ILE A 203 11.49 -17.23 -1.19
C ILE A 203 11.26 -16.73 0.24
N LEU A 204 11.20 -17.66 1.21
CA LEU A 204 11.02 -17.39 2.64
C LEU A 204 12.17 -18.02 3.44
N PRO A 205 13.39 -17.47 3.35
CA PRO A 205 14.58 -18.10 3.91
C PRO A 205 14.52 -18.23 5.44
N TYR A 206 13.87 -17.26 6.10
CA TYR A 206 13.82 -17.17 7.57
C TYR A 206 12.63 -17.88 8.22
N SER A 207 11.70 -18.44 7.43
CA SER A 207 10.48 -19.04 7.97
C SER A 207 10.60 -20.56 8.09
N ASP A 208 10.18 -21.10 9.23
CA ASP A 208 10.07 -22.55 9.43
C ASP A 208 8.95 -23.14 8.54
N PRO A 209 9.25 -24.14 7.68
CA PRO A 209 8.27 -24.72 6.76
C PRO A 209 7.04 -25.32 7.45
N SER A 210 7.18 -25.80 8.69
CA SER A 210 6.10 -26.37 9.48
C SER A 210 5.03 -25.34 9.83
N VAL A 211 5.42 -24.10 10.18
CA VAL A 211 4.49 -23.02 10.51
C VAL A 211 3.66 -22.64 9.28
N VAL A 212 4.32 -22.56 8.12
CA VAL A 212 3.65 -22.29 6.83
C VAL A 212 2.67 -23.41 6.49
N PHE A 213 3.03 -24.68 6.76
CA PHE A 213 2.11 -25.81 6.57
C PHE A 213 0.86 -25.70 7.43
N PHE A 214 0.99 -25.44 8.72
CA PHE A 214 -0.17 -25.27 9.60
C PHE A 214 -1.03 -24.09 9.17
N PHE A 215 -0.42 -22.97 8.79
CA PHE A 215 -1.14 -21.80 8.26
C PHE A 215 -1.95 -22.14 7.01
N LEU A 216 -1.34 -22.79 6.02
CA LEU A 216 -2.02 -23.19 4.79
C LEU A 216 -3.11 -24.25 5.03
N SER A 217 -2.91 -25.15 6.01
CA SER A 217 -3.92 -26.15 6.37
C SER A 217 -5.16 -25.53 7.05
N ALA A 218 -4.97 -24.50 7.88
CA ALA A 218 -6.05 -23.76 8.50
C ALA A 218 -6.84 -22.96 7.43
N PHE A 219 -6.12 -22.32 6.51
CA PHE A 219 -6.68 -21.63 5.36
C PHE A 219 -7.51 -22.58 4.45
N ALA A 220 -6.97 -23.77 4.15
CA ALA A 220 -7.69 -24.82 3.41
C ALA A 220 -8.97 -25.26 4.14
N THR A 221 -8.90 -25.46 5.46
CA THR A 221 -10.05 -25.84 6.27
C THR A 221 -11.15 -24.78 6.22
N ALA A 222 -10.80 -23.51 6.38
CA ALA A 222 -11.74 -22.39 6.28
C ALA A 222 -12.38 -22.32 4.88
N THR A 223 -11.57 -22.49 3.83
CA THR A 223 -12.04 -22.49 2.44
C THR A 223 -13.02 -23.64 2.17
N ILE A 224 -12.75 -24.85 2.66
CA ILE A 224 -13.66 -26.00 2.50
C ILE A 224 -15.00 -25.74 3.21
N MET A 225 -14.98 -25.20 4.43
CA MET A 225 -16.20 -24.87 5.17
C MET A 225 -17.01 -23.78 4.45
N GLN A 226 -16.34 -22.79 3.86
CA GLN A 226 -16.97 -21.78 3.02
C GLN A 226 -17.58 -22.40 1.75
N CYS A 227 -16.92 -23.35 1.10
CA CYS A 227 -17.47 -24.09 -0.05
C CYS A 227 -18.76 -24.83 0.33
N PHE A 228 -18.78 -25.50 1.49
CA PHE A 228 -19.98 -26.18 1.97
C PHE A 228 -21.12 -25.20 2.23
N LEU A 229 -20.84 -24.06 2.87
CA LEU A 229 -21.82 -23.00 3.07
C LEU A 229 -22.42 -22.54 1.72
N ILE A 230 -21.58 -22.20 0.74
CA ILE A 230 -22.01 -21.75 -0.59
C ILE A 230 -22.84 -22.85 -1.29
N SER A 231 -22.42 -24.11 -1.21
CA SER A 231 -23.09 -25.24 -1.87
C SER A 231 -24.55 -25.43 -1.44
N THR A 232 -24.91 -25.02 -0.21
CA THR A 232 -26.27 -25.21 0.31
C THR A 232 -27.31 -24.40 -0.47
N PHE A 233 -26.94 -23.23 -1.00
CA PHE A 233 -27.82 -22.31 -1.72
C PHE A 233 -28.14 -22.73 -3.15
N PHE A 234 -27.37 -23.67 -3.73
CA PHE A 234 -27.54 -24.09 -5.11
C PHE A 234 -28.27 -25.44 -5.24
N SER A 235 -28.96 -25.60 -6.38
CA SER A 235 -29.71 -26.83 -6.74
C SER A 235 -29.25 -27.46 -8.05
N LYS A 236 -28.46 -26.74 -8.86
CA LYS A 236 -27.97 -27.16 -10.18
C LYS A 236 -26.44 -27.17 -10.21
N ALA A 237 -25.84 -28.31 -10.56
CA ALA A 237 -24.39 -28.51 -10.44
C ALA A 237 -23.57 -27.55 -11.33
N ASN A 238 -23.90 -27.45 -12.62
CA ASN A 238 -23.13 -26.62 -13.55
C ASN A 238 -23.26 -25.12 -13.25
N LEU A 239 -24.44 -24.66 -12.81
CA LEU A 239 -24.65 -23.30 -12.35
C LEU A 239 -23.82 -23.00 -11.10
N SER A 240 -23.82 -23.94 -10.13
CA SER A 240 -23.07 -23.78 -8.89
C SER A 240 -21.55 -23.75 -9.10
N ALA A 241 -21.04 -24.45 -10.10
CA ALA A 241 -19.61 -24.43 -10.43
C ALA A 241 -19.17 -23.03 -10.91
N ALA A 242 -19.96 -22.43 -11.81
CA ALA A 242 -19.67 -21.10 -12.35
C ALA A 242 -19.89 -20.00 -11.29
N CYS A 243 -21.03 -20.01 -10.60
CA CYS A 243 -21.35 -19.01 -9.59
C CYS A 243 -20.54 -19.17 -8.30
N GLY A 244 -20.17 -20.40 -7.92
CA GLY A 244 -19.42 -20.69 -6.71
C GLY A 244 -18.02 -20.08 -6.70
N GLY A 245 -17.29 -20.19 -7.82
CA GLY A 245 -16.00 -19.53 -7.98
C GLY A 245 -16.10 -17.99 -7.96
N LEU A 246 -17.14 -17.43 -8.58
CA LEU A 246 -17.40 -15.97 -8.55
C LEU A 246 -17.76 -15.47 -7.15
N ILE A 247 -18.60 -16.21 -6.40
CA ILE A 247 -18.95 -15.88 -5.03
C ILE A 247 -17.70 -15.93 -4.15
N TYR A 248 -16.90 -16.98 -4.26
CA TYR A 248 -15.62 -17.10 -3.54
C TYR A 248 -14.68 -15.92 -3.82
N PHE A 249 -14.49 -15.54 -5.09
CA PHE A 249 -13.69 -14.36 -5.43
C PHE A 249 -14.30 -13.05 -4.93
N SER A 250 -15.63 -12.92 -4.97
CA SER A 250 -16.33 -11.72 -4.47
C SER A 250 -16.17 -11.55 -2.96
N LEU A 251 -16.13 -12.66 -2.22
CA LEU A 251 -15.88 -12.70 -0.78
C LEU A 251 -14.48 -12.24 -0.38
N TYR A 252 -13.53 -12.23 -1.32
CA TYR A 252 -12.18 -11.69 -1.12
C TYR A 252 -12.11 -10.16 -1.28
N LEU A 253 -13.00 -9.54 -2.08
CA LEU A 253 -12.97 -8.10 -2.35
C LEU A 253 -13.00 -7.19 -1.11
N PRO A 254 -13.74 -7.51 -0.03
CA PRO A 254 -13.71 -6.72 1.21
C PRO A 254 -12.29 -6.53 1.78
N TYR A 255 -11.40 -7.52 1.67
CA TYR A 255 -10.00 -7.38 2.10
C TYR A 255 -9.27 -6.30 1.31
N VAL A 256 -9.39 -6.35 -0.02
CA VAL A 256 -8.75 -5.38 -0.92
C VAL A 256 -9.27 -3.96 -0.62
N LEU A 257 -10.57 -3.82 -0.40
CA LEU A 257 -11.18 -2.55 0.00
C LEU A 257 -10.64 -2.09 1.37
N CYS A 258 -10.48 -2.98 2.35
CA CYS A 258 -9.94 -2.61 3.66
C CYS A 258 -8.49 -2.14 3.59
N VAL A 259 -7.67 -2.76 2.75
CA VAL A 259 -6.30 -2.29 2.50
C VAL A 259 -6.32 -0.93 1.80
N ALA A 260 -7.19 -0.75 0.81
CA ALA A 260 -7.32 0.50 0.06
C ALA A 260 -7.88 1.67 0.88
N TRP A 261 -8.64 1.40 1.94
CA TRP A 261 -9.27 2.42 2.80
C TRP A 261 -8.72 2.45 4.22
N ARG A 262 -7.57 1.80 4.47
CA ARG A 262 -6.93 1.65 5.79
C ARG A 262 -6.83 2.96 6.58
N ASP A 263 -6.55 4.06 5.88
CA ASP A 263 -6.33 5.39 6.46
C ASP A 263 -7.62 6.06 6.96
N ARG A 264 -8.79 5.62 6.46
CA ARG A 264 -10.10 6.18 6.81
C ARG A 264 -10.98 5.25 7.65
N LEU A 265 -10.62 3.96 7.75
CA LEU A 265 -11.41 2.96 8.47
C LEU A 265 -11.11 2.98 9.97
N THR A 266 -12.13 3.25 10.78
CA THR A 266 -12.08 3.05 12.23
C THR A 266 -12.06 1.56 12.60
N SER A 267 -11.62 1.22 13.82
CA SER A 267 -11.42 -0.16 14.26
C SER A 267 -12.68 -1.05 14.14
N THR A 268 -13.88 -0.47 14.26
CA THR A 268 -15.16 -1.18 14.08
C THR A 268 -15.38 -1.66 12.65
N HIS A 269 -15.03 -0.85 11.65
CA HIS A 269 -15.13 -1.25 10.25
C HIS A 269 -14.13 -2.35 9.90
N ARG A 270 -12.96 -2.37 10.56
CA ARG A 270 -11.98 -3.44 10.40
C ARG A 270 -12.51 -4.77 10.95
N ILE A 271 -13.21 -4.74 12.07
CA ILE A 271 -13.84 -5.95 12.66
C ILE A 271 -14.99 -6.45 11.77
N LEU A 272 -15.82 -5.57 11.23
CA LEU A 272 -16.90 -5.94 10.30
C LEU A 272 -16.37 -6.57 9.01
N ALA A 273 -15.24 -6.09 8.49
CA ALA A 273 -14.61 -6.70 7.32
C ALA A 273 -14.06 -8.12 7.58
N VAL A 274 -13.62 -8.41 8.82
CA VAL A 274 -13.19 -9.74 9.26
C VAL A 274 -14.37 -10.70 9.48
N SER A 275 -15.58 -10.17 9.65
CA SER A 275 -16.80 -10.99 9.81
C SER A 275 -17.36 -11.57 8.50
N ALA A 276 -16.95 -11.01 7.35
CA ALA A 276 -17.04 -11.74 6.09
C ALA A 276 -15.95 -12.82 6.13
N PRO A 277 -16.20 -14.07 5.68
CA PRO A 277 -15.18 -15.10 5.63
C PRO A 277 -14.11 -14.65 4.63
N LEU A 278 -13.14 -13.91 5.15
CA LEU A 278 -11.87 -13.66 4.54
C LEU A 278 -11.16 -15.00 4.62
N PRO A 279 -10.93 -15.67 3.48
CA PRO A 279 -10.06 -16.83 3.49
C PRO A 279 -8.69 -16.36 4.01
#